data_AF-A0A9D6EGV3-F1
#
_entry.id   AF-A0A9D6EGV3-F1
#
_cell.length_a   1.000
_cell.length_b   1.000
_cell.length_c   1.000
_cell.angle_alpha   90.00
_cell.angle_beta   90.00
_cell.angle_gamma   90.00
#
_symmetry.space_group_name_H-M   'P 1'
#
loop_
_entity.id
_entity.type
_entity.pdbx_description
1 polymer ?
#
loop_
_entity_poly.entity_id
_entity_poly.type
_entity_poly.pdbx_seq_one_letter_code
_entity_poly.pdbx_strand_id
1 'polypeptide(L)'
;MRFSRERIFSLAGPLTTELLATEGVSALKPAEEVRAEVIRAFTDEAKVEDTIDQEVRRILQSYSRPVVEGSPEWEILYQKTREEVSRRRFRF
;
A
#
# COMPACT_ATOMS: atom_id res chain seq x y z
N MET A 1 -3.57 1.88 -1.48
CA MET A 1 -4.49 2.11 -0.34
C MET A 1 -3.64 2.35 0.89
N ARG A 2 -3.85 3.46 1.62
CA ARG A 2 -3.01 3.79 2.79
C ARG A 2 -3.57 3.14 4.05
N PHE A 3 -3.16 1.90 4.33
CA PHE A 3 -3.47 1.28 5.63
C PHE A 3 -2.54 1.87 6.70
N SER A 4 -3.10 2.38 7.80
CA SER A 4 -2.28 2.73 8.97
C SER A 4 -1.70 1.46 9.58
N ARG A 5 -0.55 1.54 10.27
CA ARG A 5 0.03 0.40 10.98
C ARG A 5 -0.99 -0.24 11.93
N GLU A 6 -1.73 0.58 12.67
CA GLU A 6 -2.80 0.12 13.56
C GLU A 6 -3.87 -0.70 12.82
N ARG A 7 -4.28 -0.25 11.63
CA ARG A 7 -5.24 -0.98 10.79
C ARG A 7 -4.67 -2.28 10.23
N ILE A 8 -3.38 -2.33 9.92
CA ILE A 8 -2.70 -3.57 9.53
C ILE A 8 -2.74 -4.57 10.69
N PHE A 9 -2.40 -4.14 11.91
CA PHE A 9 -2.44 -4.99 13.09
C PHE A 9 -3.85 -5.48 13.42
N SER A 10 -4.87 -4.61 13.29
CA SER A 10 -6.26 -4.99 13.54
C SER A 10 -6.80 -5.97 12.51
N LEU A 11 -6.36 -5.88 11.24
CA LEU A 11 -6.78 -6.77 10.16
C LEU A 11 -6.03 -8.11 10.17
N ALA A 12 -4.78 -8.13 10.61
CA ALA A 12 -3.96 -9.34 10.56
C ALA A 12 -4.51 -10.49 11.40
N GLY A 13 -5.11 -10.19 12.56
CA GLY A 13 -5.72 -11.21 13.42
C GLY A 13 -6.89 -11.94 12.72
N PRO A 14 -7.98 -11.22 12.36
CA PRO A 14 -9.11 -11.79 11.64
C PRO A 14 -8.71 -12.52 10.35
N LEU A 15 -7.81 -11.94 9.55
CA LEU A 15 -7.34 -12.57 8.31
C LEU A 15 -6.60 -13.87 8.57
N THR A 16 -5.80 -13.95 9.63
CA THR A 16 -5.11 -15.20 9.98
C THR A 16 -6.12 -16.26 10.41
N THR A 17 -7.13 -15.88 11.21
CA THR A 17 -8.19 -16.81 11.63
C THR A 17 -8.96 -17.36 10.43
N GLU A 18 -9.42 -16.49 9.53
CA GLU A 18 -10.15 -16.89 8.32
C GLU A 18 -9.28 -17.76 7.39
N LEU A 19 -8.01 -17.39 7.21
CA LEU A 19 -7.06 -18.16 6.41
C LEU A 19 -6.90 -19.58 6.94
N LEU A 20 -6.79 -19.74 8.25
CA LEU A 20 -6.64 -21.04 8.91
C LEU A 20 -7.95 -21.85 8.96
N ALA A 21 -9.10 -21.19 8.87
CA ALA A 21 -10.42 -21.82 8.79
C ALA A 21 -10.80 -22.25 7.36
N THR A 22 -10.06 -21.80 6.35
CA THR A 22 -10.34 -22.08 4.95
C THR A 22 -10.06 -23.56 4.62
N GLU A 23 -11.05 -24.24 4.02
CA GLU A 23 -10.88 -25.63 3.59
C GLU A 23 -9.70 -25.77 2.60
N GLY A 24 -8.85 -26.77 2.83
CA GLY A 24 -7.65 -27.01 2.02
C GLY A 24 -6.41 -26.23 2.47
N VAL A 25 -6.51 -25.36 3.47
CA VAL A 25 -5.34 -24.70 4.08
C VAL A 25 -4.85 -25.52 5.27
N SER A 26 -3.57 -25.91 5.24
CA SER A 26 -2.89 -26.53 6.37
C SER A 26 -1.74 -25.64 6.83
N ALA A 27 -1.77 -25.22 8.08
CA ALA A 27 -0.70 -24.43 8.65
C ALA A 27 0.54 -25.29 8.86
N LEU A 28 1.61 -25.00 8.10
CA LEU A 28 2.93 -25.63 8.32
C LEU A 28 3.67 -25.04 9.52
N LYS A 29 3.17 -23.93 10.06
CA LYS A 29 3.76 -23.12 11.13
C LYS A 29 2.71 -22.70 12.15
N PRO A 30 3.11 -22.31 13.38
CA PRO A 30 2.19 -21.75 14.37
C PRO A 30 1.44 -20.53 13.85
N ALA A 31 0.20 -20.34 14.32
CA ALA A 31 -0.66 -19.22 13.91
C ALA A 31 -0.02 -17.84 14.14
N GLU A 32 0.80 -17.67 15.19
CA GLU A 32 1.55 -16.43 15.43
C GLU A 32 2.58 -16.13 14.33
N GLU A 33 3.26 -17.14 13.80
CA GLU A 33 4.18 -16.96 12.66
C GLU A 33 3.41 -16.60 11.39
N VAL A 34 2.26 -17.25 11.15
CA VAL A 34 1.39 -16.92 10.00
C VAL A 34 0.91 -15.47 10.11
N ARG A 35 0.48 -15.05 11.30
CA ARG A 35 0.05 -13.68 11.56
C ARG A 35 1.18 -12.67 11.34
N ALA A 36 2.40 -12.98 11.77
CA ALA A 36 3.57 -12.14 11.52
C ALA A 36 3.86 -11.98 10.03
N GLU A 37 3.72 -13.06 9.26
CA GLU A 37 3.87 -13.03 7.79
C GLU A 37 2.77 -12.22 7.11
N VAL A 38 1.52 -12.31 7.57
CA VAL A 38 0.42 -11.45 7.10
C VAL A 38 0.76 -9.98 7.35
N ILE A 39 1.18 -9.62 8.57
CA ILE A 39 1.60 -8.25 8.90
C ILE A 39 2.74 -7.79 8.02
N ARG A 40 3.74 -8.65 7.76
CA ARG A 40 4.87 -8.34 6.89
C ARG A 40 4.40 -8.04 5.47
N ALA A 41 3.56 -8.90 4.89
CA ALA A 41 3.02 -8.71 3.55
C ALA A 41 2.27 -7.38 3.41
N PHE A 42 1.39 -7.05 4.35
CA PHE A 42 0.70 -5.76 4.37
C PHE A 42 1.65 -4.57 4.54
N THR A 43 2.68 -4.72 5.38
CA THR A 43 3.66 -3.66 5.62
C THR A 43 4.51 -3.41 4.39
N ASP A 44 4.90 -4.46 3.67
CA ASP A 44 5.68 -4.34 2.44
C ASP A 44 4.86 -3.71 1.32
N GLU A 45 3.60 -4.08 1.19
CA GLU A 45 2.67 -3.42 0.26
C GLU A 45 2.50 -1.93 0.60
N ALA A 46 2.35 -1.60 1.89
CA ALA A 46 2.24 -0.21 2.33
C ALA A 46 3.51 0.60 2.00
N LYS A 47 4.71 0.02 2.13
CA LYS A 47 5.95 0.68 1.71
C LYS A 47 5.99 0.96 0.21
N VAL A 48 5.49 0.05 -0.62
CA VAL A 48 5.42 0.25 -2.07
C VAL A 48 4.54 1.47 -2.38
N GLU A 49 3.37 1.56 -1.76
CA GLU A 49 2.47 2.71 -1.88
C GLU A 49 3.15 4.02 -1.44
N ASP A 50 3.86 4.02 -0.30
CA ASP A 50 4.62 5.18 0.17
C ASP A 50 5.71 5.59 -0.83
N THR A 51 6.34 4.62 -1.50
CA THR A 51 7.36 4.89 -2.52
C THR A 51 6.74 5.56 -3.75
N ILE A 52 5.55 5.11 -4.17
CA ILE A 52 4.78 5.71 -5.27
C ILE A 52 4.39 7.15 -4.91
N ASP A 53 3.90 7.38 -3.69
CA ASP A 53 3.53 8.73 -3.23
C ASP A 53 4.73 9.69 -3.27
N GLN A 54 5.89 9.27 -2.75
CA GLN A 54 7.11 10.07 -2.79
C GLN A 54 7.56 10.38 -4.23
N GLU A 55 7.43 9.42 -5.14
CA GLU A 55 7.77 9.61 -6.55
C GLU A 55 6.83 10.61 -7.23
N VAL A 56 5.53 10.49 -7.00
CA VAL A 56 4.52 11.44 -7.50
C VAL A 56 4.80 12.84 -6.99
N ARG A 57 5.03 13.01 -5.68
CA ARG A 57 5.37 14.31 -5.08
C ARG A 57 6.62 14.92 -5.72
N ARG A 58 7.66 14.11 -5.96
CA ARG A 58 8.91 14.55 -6.62
C ARG A 58 8.65 15.02 -8.06
N ILE A 59 7.81 14.30 -8.80
CA ILE A 59 7.43 14.67 -10.17
C ILE A 59 6.65 16.00 -10.15
N LEU A 60 5.67 16.16 -9.28
CA LEU A 60 4.90 17.40 -9.17
C LEU A 60 5.76 18.60 -8.77
N GLN A 61 6.73 18.41 -7.89
CA GLN A 61 7.70 19.44 -7.51
C GLN A 61 8.65 19.85 -8.65
N SER A 62 8.87 18.95 -9.63
CA SER A 62 9.71 19.25 -10.80
C SER A 62 9.02 20.11 -11.86
N TYR A 63 7.71 20.37 -11.73
CA TYR A 63 6.96 21.15 -12.71
C TYR A 63 7.34 22.63 -12.64
N SER A 64 7.43 23.26 -13.83
CA SER A 64 7.85 24.66 -13.97
C SER A 64 6.94 25.67 -13.25
N ARG A 65 5.69 25.28 -12.95
CA ARG A 65 4.80 26.01 -12.04
C ARG A 65 4.58 25.17 -10.80
N PRO A 66 5.15 25.54 -9.64
CA PRO A 66 4.88 24.84 -8.40
C PRO A 66 3.39 25.01 -8.06
N VAL A 67 2.67 23.89 -8.03
CA VAL A 67 1.26 23.85 -7.63
C VAL A 67 1.21 23.64 -6.12
N VAL A 68 0.37 24.41 -5.43
CA VAL A 68 0.24 24.34 -3.97
C VAL A 68 -0.33 22.98 -3.57
N GLU A 69 0.38 22.25 -2.70
CA GLU A 69 -0.10 20.97 -2.18
C GLU A 69 -1.45 21.17 -1.47
N GLY A 70 -2.44 20.37 -1.85
CA GLY A 70 -3.82 20.48 -1.36
C GLY A 70 -4.73 21.42 -2.17
N SER A 71 -4.25 22.05 -3.25
CA SER A 71 -5.14 22.74 -4.19
C SER A 71 -5.93 21.73 -5.05
N PRO A 72 -7.11 22.09 -5.59
CA PRO A 72 -7.86 21.22 -6.51
C PRO A 72 -7.04 20.82 -7.74
N GLU A 73 -6.23 21.74 -8.28
CA GLU A 73 -5.35 21.50 -9.41
C GLU A 73 -4.24 20.50 -9.05
N TRP A 74 -3.68 20.62 -7.83
CA TRP A 74 -2.67 19.69 -7.33
C TRP A 74 -3.25 18.29 -7.22
N GLU A 75 -4.46 18.15 -6.67
CA GLU A 75 -5.13 16.85 -6.50
C GLU A 75 -5.37 16.17 -7.86
N ILE A 76 -5.83 16.93 -8.86
CA ILE A 76 -6.04 16.41 -10.23
C ILE A 76 -4.71 15.92 -10.83
N LEU A 77 -3.63 16.71 -10.69
CA LEU A 77 -2.31 16.34 -11.20
C LEU A 77 -1.72 15.16 -10.44
N TYR A 78 -1.94 15.08 -9.13
CA TYR A 78 -1.53 13.98 -8.27
C TYR A 78 -2.16 12.67 -8.73
N GLN A 79 -3.49 12.62 -8.92
CA GLN A 79 -4.15 11.40 -9.36
C GLN A 79 -3.66 10.93 -10.73
N LYS A 80 -3.53 11.85 -11.70
CA LYS A 80 -2.99 11.51 -13.04
C LYS A 80 -1.57 10.95 -12.98
N THR A 81 -0.71 11.62 -12.22
CA THR A 81 0.70 11.22 -12.10
C THR A 81 0.83 9.91 -11.34
N ARG A 82 0.02 9.69 -10.29
CA ARG A 82 -0.05 8.44 -9.54
C ARG A 82 -0.48 7.27 -10.40
N GLU A 83 -1.50 7.45 -11.24
CA GLU A 83 -1.92 6.43 -12.22
C GLU A 83 -0.80 6.11 -13.22
N GLU A 84 -0.02 7.10 -13.64
CA GLU A 84 1.09 6.90 -14.56
C GLU A 84 2.26 6.16 -13.90
N VAL A 85 2.69 6.58 -12.71
CA VAL A 85 3.75 5.92 -11.92
C VAL A 85 3.35 4.48 -11.60
N SER A 86 2.10 4.27 -11.17
CA SER A 86 1.55 2.95 -10.90
C SER A 86 1.57 2.06 -12.16
N ARG A 87 1.07 2.55 -13.30
CA ARG A 87 1.11 1.79 -14.58
C ARG A 87 2.53 1.48 -15.06
N ARG A 88 3.50 2.35 -14.79
CA ARG A 88 4.92 2.05 -15.12
C ARG A 88 5.47 0.94 -14.25
N ARG A 89 5.07 0.90 -12.97
CA ARG A 89 5.62 -0.03 -11.97
C ARG A 89 4.95 -1.40 -11.94
N PHE A 90 3.65 -1.48 -12.20
CA PHE A 90 2.86 -2.73 -12.25
C PHE A 90 2.69 -3.30 -13.65
N ARG A 91 3.52 -2.87 -14.62
CA ARG A 91 3.52 -3.45 -15.96
C ARG A 91 4.16 -4.85 -15.91
N PHE A 92 3.36 -5.85 -15.58
CA PHE A 92 3.63 -7.27 -15.80
C PHE A 92 3.00 -7.71 -17.12
#